data_AF-A0A2D8UIE1-F1
#
_entry.id   AF-A0A2D8UIE1-F1
#
_cell.length_a   1.000
_cell.length_b   1.000
_cell.length_c   1.000
_cell.angle_alpha   90.00
_cell.angle_beta   90.00
_cell.angle_gamma   90.00
#
_symmetry.space_group_name_H-M   'P 1'
#
loop_
_entity.id
_entity.type
_entity.pdbx_description
1 polymer ?
#
loop_
_entity_poly.entity_id
_entity_poly.type
_entity_poly.pdbx_seq_one_letter_code
_entity_poly.pdbx_strand_id
1 'polypeptide(L)'
;MTNETIDYINNWEKELKKINGDELTDFFNRFQTLYPIYNRLYNDAFRIEKAKNKELNRISDYEKATVFVRDFIGADLIIDNLKDDNRIDDIKAISDLIDNEIFHINLKDGIGQEEFDKQLSKNLVNEQDNSIRAKAVLSVIYNVRCNLVHGYKNLEEHQRMLLEPVQNLLLTVVETLKNRLK
;
A
#
# COMPACT_ATOMS: atom_id res chain seq x y z
N MET A 1 -9.08 -3.29 18.13
CA MET A 1 -8.51 -4.53 17.53
C MET A 1 -8.77 -5.74 18.43
N THR A 2 -8.78 -6.98 17.90
CA THR A 2 -8.77 -8.19 18.75
C THR A 2 -7.37 -8.50 19.30
N ASN A 3 -7.27 -9.21 20.43
CA ASN A 3 -5.98 -9.66 20.98
C ASN A 3 -5.19 -10.50 19.96
N GLU A 4 -5.87 -11.36 19.20
CA GLU A 4 -5.25 -12.15 18.12
C GLU A 4 -4.63 -11.26 17.03
N THR A 5 -5.30 -10.15 16.66
CA THR A 5 -4.73 -9.18 15.70
C THR A 5 -3.52 -8.47 16.27
N ILE A 6 -3.57 -8.08 17.55
CA ILE A 6 -2.43 -7.45 18.24
C ILE A 6 -1.22 -8.40 18.28
N ASP A 7 -1.41 -9.65 18.67
CA ASP A 7 -0.34 -10.65 18.70
C ASP A 7 0.23 -10.93 17.32
N TYR A 8 -0.62 -11.02 16.30
CA TYR A 8 -0.19 -11.16 14.90
C TYR A 8 0.70 -10.00 14.46
N ILE A 9 0.26 -8.75 14.69
CA ILE A 9 1.02 -7.55 14.33
C ILE A 9 2.36 -7.52 15.09
N ASN A 10 2.35 -7.76 16.40
CA ASN A 10 3.56 -7.77 17.22
C ASN A 10 4.59 -8.78 16.73
N ASN A 11 4.16 -9.95 16.23
CA ASN A 11 5.06 -10.95 15.67
C ASN A 11 5.67 -10.47 14.34
N TRP A 12 4.88 -9.92 13.43
CA TRP A 12 5.40 -9.39 12.16
C TRP A 12 6.30 -8.16 12.36
N GLU A 13 6.01 -7.30 13.34
CA GLU A 13 6.89 -6.18 13.70
C GLU A 13 8.23 -6.66 14.26
N LYS A 14 8.26 -7.77 15.01
CA LYS A 14 9.52 -8.40 15.45
C LYS A 14 10.31 -8.92 14.27
N GLU A 15 9.67 -9.54 13.28
CA GLU A 15 10.37 -9.98 12.06
C GLU A 15 10.88 -8.78 11.24
N LEU A 16 10.09 -7.71 11.11
CA LEU A 16 10.49 -6.50 10.39
C LEU A 16 11.76 -5.88 10.99
N LYS A 17 11.88 -5.86 12.33
CA LYS A 17 13.07 -5.36 13.05
C LYS A 17 14.33 -6.19 12.84
N LYS A 18 14.22 -7.44 12.36
CA LYS A 18 15.39 -8.27 12.07
C LYS A 18 16.00 -7.96 10.71
N ILE A 19 15.25 -7.34 9.80
CA ILE A 19 15.70 -6.99 8.45
C ILE A 19 16.47 -5.68 8.55
N ASN A 20 17.79 -5.81 8.70
CA ASN A 20 18.72 -4.70 8.84
C ASN A 20 19.66 -4.70 7.63
N GLY A 21 19.58 -3.65 6.82
CA GLY A 21 20.39 -3.53 5.62
C GLY A 21 19.73 -2.65 4.57
N ASP A 22 20.52 -2.34 3.54
CA ASP A 22 20.13 -1.52 2.40
C ASP A 22 20.40 -2.24 1.08
N GLU A 23 20.51 -3.57 1.09
CA GLU A 23 20.54 -4.36 -0.15
C GLU A 23 19.13 -4.43 -0.75
N LEU A 24 19.01 -4.62 -2.07
CA LEU A 24 17.71 -4.73 -2.74
C LEU A 24 16.82 -5.80 -2.07
N THR A 25 17.41 -6.93 -1.72
CA THR A 25 16.74 -8.03 -1.00
C THR A 25 16.14 -7.57 0.33
N ASP A 26 16.75 -6.62 1.04
CA ASP A 26 16.21 -6.08 2.27
C ASP A 26 14.95 -5.25 2.03
N PHE A 27 14.88 -4.47 0.95
CA PHE A 27 13.66 -3.74 0.55
C PHE A 27 12.53 -4.70 0.20
N PHE A 28 12.83 -5.76 -0.56
CA PHE A 28 11.86 -6.82 -0.84
C PHE A 28 11.35 -7.47 0.45
N ASN A 29 12.25 -7.89 1.32
CA ASN A 29 11.92 -8.54 2.58
C ASN A 29 11.09 -7.61 3.48
N ARG A 30 11.47 -6.33 3.61
CA ARG A 30 10.72 -5.33 4.39
C ARG A 30 9.31 -5.15 3.85
N PHE A 31 9.16 -4.98 2.54
CA PHE A 31 7.83 -4.84 1.92
C PHE A 31 6.98 -6.11 2.13
N GLN A 32 7.53 -7.29 1.87
CA GLN A 32 6.83 -8.57 2.06
C GLN A 32 6.49 -8.87 3.52
N THR A 33 7.26 -8.33 4.47
CA THR A 33 7.02 -8.47 5.91
C THR A 33 5.99 -7.45 6.40
N LEU A 34 5.95 -6.26 5.81
CA LEU A 34 5.04 -5.18 6.18
C LEU A 34 3.64 -5.37 5.60
N TYR A 35 3.50 -5.89 4.37
CA TYR A 35 2.19 -6.07 3.75
C TYR A 35 1.23 -7.01 4.53
N PRO A 36 1.68 -8.14 5.13
CA PRO A 36 0.83 -8.96 6.00
C PRO A 36 0.20 -8.19 7.17
N ILE A 37 0.92 -7.22 7.75
CA ILE A 37 0.39 -6.32 8.78
C ILE A 37 -0.76 -5.51 8.20
N TYR A 38 -0.55 -4.86 7.05
CA TYR A 38 -1.59 -4.12 6.35
C TYR A 38 -2.82 -5.00 6.04
N ASN A 39 -2.60 -6.19 5.49
CA ASN A 39 -3.63 -7.18 5.19
C ASN A 39 -4.46 -7.58 6.41
N ARG A 40 -3.81 -7.83 7.54
CA ARG A 40 -4.49 -8.16 8.78
C ARG A 40 -5.34 -7.00 9.27
N LEU A 41 -4.78 -5.79 9.26
CA LEU A 41 -5.46 -4.58 9.74
C LEU A 41 -6.71 -4.26 8.93
N TYR A 42 -6.63 -4.22 7.60
CA TYR A 42 -7.82 -3.87 6.82
C TYR A 42 -8.90 -4.95 6.87
N ASN A 43 -8.52 -6.22 7.02
CA ASN A 43 -9.50 -7.30 7.19
C ASN A 43 -10.18 -7.24 8.58
N ASP A 44 -9.44 -6.89 9.63
CA ASP A 44 -10.02 -6.70 10.97
C ASP A 44 -10.95 -5.48 10.99
N ALA A 45 -10.52 -4.34 10.42
CA ALA A 45 -11.35 -3.15 10.25
C ALA A 45 -12.65 -3.47 9.49
N PHE A 46 -12.55 -4.18 8.36
CA PHE A 46 -13.72 -4.58 7.57
C PHE A 46 -14.68 -5.47 8.36
N ARG A 47 -14.14 -6.43 9.14
CA ARG A 47 -14.94 -7.31 9.98
C ARG A 47 -15.69 -6.53 11.06
N ILE A 48 -15.02 -5.60 11.73
CA ILE A 48 -15.60 -4.74 12.77
C ILE A 48 -16.73 -3.88 12.19
N GLU A 49 -16.49 -3.22 11.05
CA GLU A 49 -17.50 -2.37 10.42
C GLU A 49 -18.67 -3.16 9.87
N LYS A 50 -18.44 -4.33 9.28
CA LYS A 50 -19.52 -5.22 8.83
C LYS A 50 -20.38 -5.74 10.00
N ALA A 51 -19.82 -5.91 11.19
CA ALA A 51 -20.59 -6.29 12.36
C ALA A 51 -21.53 -5.16 12.83
N LYS A 52 -21.15 -3.89 12.61
CA LYS A 52 -21.95 -2.70 12.93
C LYS A 52 -22.97 -2.37 11.84
N ASN A 53 -22.58 -2.53 10.57
CA ASN A 53 -23.41 -2.27 9.40
C ASN A 53 -23.60 -3.56 8.59
N LYS A 54 -24.77 -4.19 8.76
CA LYS A 54 -25.08 -5.46 8.08
C LYS A 54 -25.28 -5.32 6.57
N GLU A 55 -25.45 -4.12 6.05
CA GLU A 55 -25.60 -3.86 4.61
C GLU A 55 -24.25 -3.83 3.87
N LEU A 56 -23.14 -3.92 4.60
CA LEU A 56 -21.81 -3.94 4.04
C LEU A 56 -21.58 -5.25 3.25
N ASN A 57 -21.73 -5.13 1.93
CA ASN A 57 -21.69 -6.24 0.97
C ASN A 57 -20.32 -6.92 0.91
N ARG A 58 -20.29 -8.13 0.34
CA ARG A 58 -19.04 -8.83 0.05
C ARG A 58 -18.32 -8.12 -1.11
N ILE A 59 -17.36 -7.29 -0.77
CA ILE A 59 -16.43 -6.64 -1.72
C ILE A 59 -15.16 -7.49 -1.91
N SER A 60 -14.45 -7.26 -3.02
CA SER A 60 -13.19 -7.91 -3.35
C SER A 60 -12.06 -7.53 -2.39
N ASP A 61 -10.95 -8.30 -2.38
CA ASP A 61 -9.78 -7.96 -1.57
C ASP A 61 -9.14 -6.64 -1.98
N TYR A 62 -9.10 -6.36 -3.29
CA TYR A 62 -8.68 -5.06 -3.82
C TYR A 62 -9.53 -3.91 -3.28
N GLU A 63 -10.86 -4.04 -3.31
CA GLU A 63 -11.76 -3.00 -2.78
C GLU A 63 -11.60 -2.82 -1.27
N LYS A 64 -11.36 -3.90 -0.52
CA LYS A 64 -11.03 -3.80 0.92
C LYS A 64 -9.74 -3.02 1.15
N ALA A 65 -8.69 -3.40 0.43
CA ALA A 65 -7.35 -2.84 0.56
C ALA A 65 -7.21 -1.43 -0.01
N THR A 66 -8.24 -0.89 -0.69
CA THR A 66 -8.18 0.44 -1.31
C THR A 66 -9.36 1.30 -0.89
N VAL A 67 -10.53 1.08 -1.48
CA VAL A 67 -11.74 1.89 -1.31
C VAL A 67 -12.18 1.89 0.16
N PHE A 68 -12.33 0.70 0.75
CA PHE A 68 -12.76 0.59 2.13
C PHE A 68 -11.75 1.21 3.11
N VAL A 69 -10.45 0.94 2.96
CA VAL A 69 -9.42 1.53 3.84
C VAL A 69 -9.43 3.05 3.75
N ARG A 70 -9.49 3.60 2.52
CA ARG A 70 -9.60 5.04 2.32
C ARG A 70 -10.80 5.62 3.08
N ASP A 71 -11.97 5.01 2.94
CA ASP A 71 -13.21 5.53 3.54
C ASP A 71 -13.22 5.33 5.07
N PHE A 72 -12.65 4.22 5.55
CA PHE A 72 -12.58 3.88 6.97
C PHE A 72 -11.62 4.78 7.76
N ILE A 73 -10.45 5.08 7.18
CA ILE A 73 -9.49 6.02 7.76
C ILE A 73 -9.95 7.46 7.54
N GLY A 74 -10.43 7.78 6.34
CA GLY A 74 -10.63 9.12 5.83
C GLY A 74 -9.48 9.51 4.88
N ALA A 75 -9.84 9.94 3.67
CA ALA A 75 -8.86 10.26 2.63
C ALA A 75 -7.91 11.40 3.03
N ASP A 76 -8.44 12.46 3.63
CA ASP A 76 -7.64 13.61 4.08
C ASP A 76 -6.61 13.18 5.13
N LEU A 77 -7.00 12.36 6.10
CA LEU A 77 -6.08 11.86 7.14
C LEU A 77 -4.95 11.01 6.56
N ILE A 78 -5.21 10.20 5.53
CA ILE A 78 -4.15 9.45 4.83
C ILE A 78 -3.16 10.42 4.20
N ILE A 79 -3.66 11.40 3.43
CA ILE A 79 -2.79 12.34 2.72
C ILE A 79 -2.03 13.25 3.68
N ASP A 80 -2.66 13.70 4.77
CA ASP A 80 -2.02 14.57 5.75
C ASP A 80 -0.93 13.81 6.53
N ASN A 81 -1.16 12.57 6.94
CA ASN A 81 -0.10 11.77 7.56
C ASN A 81 1.06 11.50 6.58
N LEU A 82 0.77 11.30 5.29
CA LEU A 82 1.81 11.20 4.26
C LEU A 82 2.60 12.50 4.09
N LYS A 83 1.97 13.67 4.26
CA LYS A 83 2.68 14.96 4.28
C LYS A 83 3.55 15.07 5.53
N ASP A 84 3.01 14.77 6.70
CA ASP A 84 3.70 14.88 7.99
C ASP A 84 4.93 13.96 8.06
N ASP A 85 4.83 12.77 7.46
CA ASP A 85 5.95 11.82 7.33
C ASP A 85 6.92 12.16 6.18
N ASN A 86 6.73 13.27 5.46
CA ASN A 86 7.51 13.69 4.29
C ASN A 86 7.52 12.63 3.15
N ARG A 87 6.36 12.08 2.82
CA ARG A 87 6.16 11.03 1.80
C ARG A 87 5.56 11.51 0.49
N ILE A 88 5.36 12.82 0.34
CA ILE A 88 4.80 13.37 -0.90
C ILE A 88 5.74 13.18 -2.09
N ASP A 89 7.05 13.23 -1.88
CA ASP A 89 8.01 13.00 -2.94
C ASP A 89 8.11 11.52 -3.33
N ASP A 90 7.79 10.57 -2.42
CA ASP A 90 7.62 9.16 -2.78
C ASP A 90 6.46 8.97 -3.77
N ILE A 91 5.35 9.68 -3.57
CA ILE A 91 4.20 9.65 -4.49
C ILE A 91 4.60 10.16 -5.88
N LYS A 92 5.33 11.29 -5.93
CA LYS A 92 5.81 11.87 -7.19
C LYS A 92 6.80 10.95 -7.90
N ALA A 93 7.76 10.39 -7.15
CA ALA A 93 8.73 9.44 -7.70
C ALA A 93 8.03 8.24 -8.36
N ILE A 94 7.01 7.66 -7.72
CA ILE A 94 6.22 6.57 -8.32
C ILE A 94 5.48 7.05 -9.58
N SER A 95 4.89 8.25 -9.55
CA SER A 95 4.24 8.84 -10.73
C SER A 95 5.21 8.99 -11.90
N ASP A 96 6.41 9.52 -11.65
CA ASP A 96 7.45 9.71 -12.65
C ASP A 96 7.93 8.38 -13.23
N LEU A 97 8.07 7.33 -12.42
CA LEU A 97 8.42 6.00 -12.89
C LEU A 97 7.37 5.41 -13.84
N ILE A 98 6.10 5.70 -13.59
CA ILE A 98 5.00 5.27 -14.44
C ILE A 98 4.98 6.08 -15.74
N ASP A 99 5.05 7.40 -15.65
CA ASP A 99 4.95 8.30 -16.81
C ASP A 99 6.12 8.14 -17.79
N ASN A 100 7.31 7.80 -17.27
CA ASN A 100 8.48 7.50 -18.08
C ASN A 100 8.57 6.03 -18.54
N GLU A 101 7.51 5.24 -18.33
CA GLU A 101 7.42 3.82 -18.71
C GLU A 101 8.55 2.95 -18.13
N ILE A 102 9.13 3.36 -16.98
CA ILE A 102 10.15 2.60 -16.28
C ILE A 102 9.53 1.41 -15.54
N PHE A 103 8.32 1.60 -14.98
CA PHE A 103 7.56 0.55 -14.33
C PHE A 103 6.09 0.56 -14.74
N HIS A 104 5.56 -0.63 -15.01
CA HIS A 104 4.12 -0.89 -15.12
C HIS A 104 3.59 -1.43 -13.79
N ILE A 105 2.57 -0.77 -13.23
CA ILE A 105 2.00 -1.13 -11.94
C ILE A 105 0.76 -2.01 -12.14
N ASN A 106 -0.11 -1.63 -13.08
CA ASN A 106 -1.26 -2.42 -13.44
C ASN A 106 -0.83 -3.49 -14.46
N LEU A 107 -0.70 -4.73 -14.01
CA LEU A 107 -0.37 -5.86 -14.85
C LEU A 107 -1.59 -6.77 -15.04
N LYS A 108 -1.78 -7.25 -16.28
CA LYS A 108 -2.70 -8.35 -16.60
C LYS A 108 -1.90 -9.45 -17.27
N ASP A 109 -1.85 -10.62 -16.63
CA ASP A 109 -1.04 -11.77 -17.10
C ASP A 109 0.44 -11.40 -17.35
N GLY A 110 0.99 -10.50 -16.53
CA GLY A 110 2.36 -9.99 -16.66
C GLY A 110 2.56 -8.87 -17.67
N ILE A 111 1.50 -8.45 -18.38
CA ILE A 111 1.54 -7.40 -19.40
C ILE A 111 1.06 -6.08 -18.80
N GLY A 112 1.87 -5.03 -18.93
CA GLY A 112 1.53 -3.66 -18.52
C GLY A 112 0.26 -3.15 -19.18
N GLN A 113 -0.56 -2.43 -18.41
CA GLN A 113 -1.82 -1.87 -18.86
C GLN A 113 -1.70 -0.34 -18.92
N GLU A 114 -1.14 0.16 -20.02
CA GLU A 114 -0.74 1.56 -20.21
C GLU A 114 -1.82 2.59 -19.86
N GLU A 115 -3.06 2.38 -20.30
CA GLU A 115 -4.18 3.30 -20.00
C GLU A 115 -4.44 3.41 -18.50
N PHE A 116 -4.41 2.28 -17.79
CA PHE A 116 -4.63 2.23 -16.34
C PHE A 116 -3.45 2.81 -15.57
N ASP A 117 -2.23 2.59 -16.05
CA ASP A 117 -1.02 3.18 -15.49
C ASP A 117 -0.99 4.71 -15.64
N LYS A 118 -1.32 5.24 -16.83
CA LYS A 118 -1.47 6.69 -17.05
C LYS A 118 -2.55 7.30 -16.14
N GLN A 119 -3.68 6.61 -15.99
CA GLN A 119 -4.72 7.06 -15.07
C GLN A 119 -4.26 7.00 -13.60
N LEU A 120 -3.52 5.97 -13.21
CA LEU A 120 -2.98 5.82 -11.87
C LEU A 120 -2.00 6.95 -11.55
N SER A 121 -1.05 7.22 -12.44
CA SER A 121 -0.11 8.34 -12.35
C SER A 121 -0.83 9.67 -12.16
N LYS A 122 -1.77 10.01 -13.05
CA LYS A 122 -2.60 11.22 -12.92
C LYS A 122 -3.31 11.33 -11.58
N ASN A 123 -3.80 10.22 -11.04
CA ASN A 123 -4.50 10.20 -9.76
C ASN A 123 -3.54 10.35 -8.57
N LEU A 124 -2.31 9.84 -8.64
CA LEU A 124 -1.29 9.98 -7.59
C LEU A 124 -0.91 11.45 -7.34
N VAL A 125 -0.84 12.24 -8.40
CA VAL A 125 -0.49 13.67 -8.35
C VAL A 125 -1.71 14.60 -8.37
N ASN A 126 -2.92 14.07 -8.14
CA ASN A 126 -4.12 14.90 -8.05
C ASN A 126 -4.15 15.70 -6.73
N GLU A 127 -3.81 16.98 -6.81
CA GLU A 127 -3.77 17.87 -5.64
C GLU A 127 -5.14 18.45 -5.26
N GLN A 128 -6.15 18.30 -6.13
CA GLN A 128 -7.49 18.87 -5.91
C GLN A 128 -8.42 17.92 -5.16
N ASP A 129 -8.15 16.62 -5.17
CA ASP A 129 -9.01 15.61 -4.57
C ASP A 129 -8.20 14.52 -3.84
N ASN A 130 -8.15 14.63 -2.51
CA ASN A 130 -7.50 13.65 -1.64
C ASN A 130 -8.17 12.27 -1.70
N SER A 131 -9.46 12.16 -2.03
CA SER A 131 -10.15 10.86 -2.18
C SER A 131 -9.62 10.07 -3.37
N ILE A 132 -9.39 10.76 -4.48
CA ILE A 132 -8.74 10.18 -5.66
C ILE A 132 -7.29 9.82 -5.33
N ARG A 133 -6.55 10.76 -4.73
CA ARG A 133 -5.13 10.60 -4.42
C ARG A 133 -4.86 9.46 -3.45
N ALA A 134 -5.59 9.40 -2.34
CA ALA A 134 -5.44 8.35 -1.34
C ALA A 134 -5.76 6.97 -1.94
N LYS A 135 -6.82 6.86 -2.76
CA LYS A 135 -7.13 5.60 -3.45
C LYS A 135 -6.00 5.18 -4.39
N ALA A 136 -5.39 6.13 -5.09
CA ALA A 136 -4.27 5.85 -5.99
C ALA A 136 -3.05 5.30 -5.23
N VAL A 137 -2.69 5.91 -4.10
CA VAL A 137 -1.62 5.41 -3.21
C VAL A 137 -1.90 3.98 -2.76
N LEU A 138 -3.11 3.70 -2.27
CA LEU A 138 -3.48 2.35 -1.83
C LEU A 138 -3.49 1.34 -2.98
N SER A 139 -3.86 1.78 -4.19
CA SER A 139 -3.85 0.95 -5.40
C SER A 139 -2.43 0.58 -5.82
N VAL A 140 -1.48 1.51 -5.75
CA VAL A 140 -0.05 1.22 -5.98
C VAL A 140 0.43 0.14 -5.02
N ILE A 141 0.21 0.32 -3.71
CA ILE A 141 0.65 -0.63 -2.68
C ILE A 141 0.11 -2.04 -2.97
N TYR A 142 -1.19 -2.14 -3.28
CA TYR A 142 -1.83 -3.42 -3.58
C TYR A 142 -1.27 -4.06 -4.86
N ASN A 143 -1.17 -3.30 -5.94
CA ASN A 143 -0.72 -3.81 -7.23
C ASN A 143 0.76 -4.21 -7.19
N VAL A 144 1.61 -3.41 -6.55
CA VAL A 144 3.02 -3.76 -6.32
C VAL A 144 3.12 -5.07 -5.55
N ARG A 145 2.32 -5.28 -4.50
CA ARG A 145 2.28 -6.58 -3.81
C ARG A 145 1.93 -7.73 -4.76
N CYS A 146 0.94 -7.56 -5.63
CA CYS A 146 0.58 -8.59 -6.60
C CYS A 146 1.74 -8.88 -7.57
N ASN A 147 2.46 -7.85 -7.99
CA ASN A 147 3.56 -7.97 -8.95
C ASN A 147 4.82 -8.59 -8.31
N LEU A 148 5.14 -8.25 -7.05
CA LEU A 148 6.33 -8.77 -6.36
C LEU A 148 6.24 -10.27 -6.06
N VAL A 149 5.03 -10.81 -5.87
CA VAL A 149 4.81 -12.27 -5.77
C VAL A 149 5.32 -12.99 -7.03
N HIS A 150 5.32 -12.31 -8.18
CA HIS A 150 5.86 -12.83 -9.43
C HIS A 150 7.32 -12.40 -9.70
N GLY A 151 7.72 -11.20 -9.25
CA GLY A 151 9.03 -10.59 -9.49
C GLY A 151 10.20 -11.17 -8.68
N TYR A 152 9.95 -11.91 -7.60
CA TYR A 152 11.00 -12.53 -6.77
C TYR A 152 11.90 -13.53 -7.53
N LYS A 153 11.56 -13.87 -8.77
CA LYS A 153 12.33 -14.79 -9.61
C LYS A 153 13.63 -14.18 -10.15
N ASN A 154 13.67 -12.87 -10.38
CA ASN A 154 14.85 -12.13 -10.85
C ASN A 154 14.91 -10.77 -10.15
N LEU A 155 15.82 -10.64 -9.18
CA LEU A 155 16.08 -9.39 -8.46
C LEU A 155 17.03 -8.51 -9.28
N GLU A 156 16.63 -7.28 -9.58
CA GLU A 156 17.41 -6.31 -10.36
C GLU A 156 17.40 -4.95 -9.68
N GLU A 157 18.56 -4.29 -9.59
CA GLU A 157 18.75 -3.09 -8.76
C GLU A 157 17.79 -1.93 -9.09
N HIS A 158 17.37 -1.81 -10.34
CA HIS A 158 16.40 -0.81 -10.77
C HIS A 158 15.06 -0.92 -9.99
N GLN A 159 14.69 -2.12 -9.51
CA GLN A 159 13.50 -2.36 -8.70
C GLN A 159 13.48 -1.57 -7.39
N ARG A 160 14.65 -1.18 -6.86
CA ARG A 160 14.75 -0.33 -5.67
C ARG A 160 14.03 1.00 -5.87
N MET A 161 14.11 1.57 -7.07
CA MET A 161 13.52 2.87 -7.42
C MET A 161 12.02 2.89 -7.15
N LEU A 162 11.34 1.74 -7.31
CA LEU A 162 9.93 1.58 -7.00
C LEU A 162 9.70 1.08 -5.56
N LEU A 163 10.49 0.12 -5.09
CA LEU A 163 10.25 -0.53 -3.81
C LEU A 163 10.43 0.39 -2.61
N GLU A 164 11.46 1.22 -2.63
CA GLU A 164 11.73 2.17 -1.55
C GLU A 164 10.57 3.14 -1.31
N PRO A 165 10.10 3.91 -2.32
CA PRO A 165 8.99 4.83 -2.09
C PRO A 165 7.70 4.08 -1.71
N VAL A 166 7.40 2.95 -2.34
CA VAL A 166 6.19 2.18 -2.02
C VAL A 166 6.22 1.60 -0.60
N GLN A 167 7.38 1.15 -0.13
CA GLN A 167 7.56 0.70 1.25
C GLN A 167 7.32 1.84 2.24
N ASN A 168 7.84 3.03 1.96
CA ASN A 168 7.64 4.21 2.81
C ASN A 168 6.16 4.61 2.89
N LEU A 169 5.45 4.61 1.76
CA LEU A 169 4.00 4.84 1.72
C LEU A 169 3.23 3.79 2.53
N LEU A 170 3.59 2.51 2.37
CA LEU A 170 2.94 1.42 3.10
C LEU A 170 3.14 1.54 4.61
N LEU A 171 4.32 1.96 5.05
CA LEU A 171 4.62 2.15 6.48
C LEU A 171 3.71 3.21 7.10
N THR A 172 3.60 4.39 6.47
CA THR A 172 2.72 5.47 6.95
C THR A 172 1.25 5.04 6.96
N VAL A 173 0.78 4.33 5.92
CA VAL A 173 -0.59 3.82 5.86
C VAL A 173 -0.85 2.79 6.96
N VAL A 174 0.09 1.88 7.23
CA VAL A 174 -0.02 0.88 8.31
C VAL A 174 -0.14 1.57 9.67
N GLU A 175 0.72 2.53 9.98
CA GLU A 175 0.65 3.26 11.25
C GLU A 175 -0.64 4.07 11.37
N THR A 176 -1.08 4.71 10.29
CA THR A 176 -2.36 5.42 10.24
C THR A 176 -3.52 4.49 10.55
N LEU A 177 -3.57 3.32 9.91
CA LEU A 177 -4.64 2.35 10.11
C LEU A 177 -4.61 1.73 11.52
N LYS A 178 -3.42 1.45 12.06
CA LYS A 178 -3.24 1.00 13.45
C LYS A 178 -3.81 2.02 14.42
N ASN A 179 -3.47 3.30 14.25
CA ASN A 179 -3.95 4.37 15.11
C ASN A 179 -5.46 4.55 15.02
N ARG A 180 -6.05 4.36 13.84
CA ARG A 180 -7.51 4.39 13.65
C ARG A 180 -8.25 3.24 14.34
N LEU A 181 -7.59 2.09 14.52
CA LEU A 181 -8.16 0.86 15.09
C LEU A 181 -7.93 0.67 16.60
N LYS A 182 -7.11 1.54 17.21
CA LYS A 182 -6.93 1.62 18.66
C LYS A 182 -8.20 2.17 19.30
#